data_AF-A0A8D8D5X1-F1
#
_entry.id   AF-A0A8D8D5X1-F1
#
_cell.length_a   1.000
_cell.length_b   1.000
_cell.length_c   1.000
_cell.angle_alpha   90.00
_cell.angle_beta   90.00
_cell.angle_gamma   90.00
#
_symmetry.space_group_name_H-M   'P 1'
#
loop_
_entity.id
_entity.type
_entity.pdbx_description
1 polymer ?
#
loop_
_entity_poly.entity_id
_entity_poly.type
_entity_poly.pdbx_seq_one_letter_code
_entity_poly.pdbx_strand_id
1 'polypeptide(L)'
;NMGMWFMQKWKKSGSLLQLCLRDAPDLRQSFLFRLSQRSTLHHFKNVLLCGSSQDRYVPPHSARLELCKAAVRDQSNLGVVYREMVHNIIAPMLARPDLTLARFDVHHALPHTANALIGRAAHIAVLDSELFIEKFMLVAGLKYFS
;
A
#
# COMPACT_ATOMS: atom_id res chain seq x y z
N ASN A 1 -33.07 5.71 22.60
CA ASN A 1 -31.64 5.33 22.49
C ASN A 1 -31.29 4.23 21.49
N MET A 2 -32.23 3.43 20.95
CA MET A 2 -31.91 2.46 19.86
C MET A 2 -31.61 3.11 18.50
N GLY A 3 -32.22 4.25 18.17
CA GLY A 3 -32.02 4.91 16.86
C GLY A 3 -30.60 5.43 16.62
N MET A 4 -29.91 5.91 17.67
CA MET A 4 -28.51 6.36 17.56
C MET A 4 -27.53 5.19 17.38
N TRP A 5 -27.79 4.02 17.99
CA TRP A 5 -26.98 2.82 17.76
C TRP A 5 -27.15 2.30 16.32
N PHE A 6 -28.36 2.38 15.78
CA PHE A 6 -28.64 2.01 14.39
C PHE A 6 -27.93 2.93 13.38
N MET A 7 -27.94 4.26 13.61
CA MET A 7 -27.23 5.22 12.76
C MET A 7 -25.71 5.07 12.79
N GLN A 8 -25.12 4.65 13.92
CA GLN A 8 -23.69 4.32 14.00
C GLN A 8 -23.33 3.05 13.24
N LYS A 9 -24.27 2.09 13.13
CA LYS A 9 -24.09 0.86 12.35
C LYS A 9 -24.30 1.10 10.84
N TRP A 10 -25.11 2.10 10.48
CA TRP A 10 -25.43 2.46 9.09
C TRP A 10 -24.35 3.28 8.37
N LYS A 11 -23.52 4.05 9.09
CA LYS A 11 -22.42 4.84 8.51
C LYS A 11 -21.04 4.19 8.57
N LYS A 12 -20.90 3.00 9.16
CA LYS A 12 -19.63 2.24 9.14
C LYS A 12 -19.57 1.43 7.85
N SER A 13 -18.95 2.00 6.82
CA SER A 13 -18.65 1.25 5.59
C SER A 13 -17.95 -0.06 5.94
N GLY A 14 -18.47 -1.20 5.46
CA GLY A 14 -17.83 -2.50 5.67
C GLY A 14 -16.37 -2.50 5.18
N SER A 15 -16.08 -1.75 4.11
CA SER A 15 -14.71 -1.57 3.62
C SER A 15 -13.78 -0.86 4.61
N LEU A 16 -14.28 0.10 5.39
CA LEU A 16 -13.47 0.75 6.43
C LEU A 16 -13.17 -0.20 7.59
N LEU A 17 -14.10 -1.08 7.94
CA LEU A 17 -13.84 -2.11 8.94
C LEU A 17 -12.79 -3.10 8.44
N GLN A 18 -12.89 -3.54 7.18
CA GLN A 18 -11.91 -4.42 6.55
C GLN A 18 -10.52 -3.77 6.45
N LEU A 19 -10.45 -2.50 6.03
CA LEU A 19 -9.21 -1.72 5.96
C LEU A 19 -8.53 -1.58 7.33
N CYS A 20 -9.32 -1.51 8.40
CA CYS A 20 -8.81 -1.43 9.77
C CYS A 20 -8.59 -2.80 10.44
N LEU A 21 -8.78 -3.94 9.74
CA LEU A 21 -8.76 -5.30 10.31
C LEU A 21 -9.76 -5.50 11.46
N ARG A 22 -10.91 -4.81 11.42
CA ARG A 22 -11.96 -4.82 12.46
C ARG A 22 -13.25 -5.52 12.01
N ASP A 23 -13.22 -6.20 10.87
CA ASP A 23 -14.34 -6.98 10.34
C ASP A 23 -14.43 -8.40 10.93
N ALA A 24 -13.44 -8.82 11.73
CA ALA A 24 -13.41 -10.09 12.46
C ALA A 24 -12.78 -9.92 13.86
N PRO A 25 -13.14 -10.78 14.84
CA PRO A 25 -12.53 -10.75 16.17
C PRO A 25 -11.08 -11.26 16.16
N ASP A 26 -10.79 -12.27 15.34
CA ASP A 26 -9.42 -12.72 15.05
C ASP A 26 -8.90 -11.99 13.80
N LEU A 27 -7.75 -11.32 13.95
CA LEU A 27 -7.09 -10.60 12.87
C LEU A 27 -6.77 -11.51 11.68
N ARG A 28 -6.46 -12.80 11.91
CA ARG A 28 -6.19 -13.77 10.82
C ARG A 28 -7.44 -14.19 10.06
N GLN A 29 -8.62 -13.89 10.58
CA GLN A 29 -9.90 -14.10 9.91
C GLN A 29 -10.42 -12.82 9.22
N SER A 30 -9.75 -11.68 9.40
CA SER A 30 -10.09 -10.45 8.70
C SER A 30 -9.99 -10.62 7.19
N PHE A 31 -10.79 -9.83 6.46
CA PHE A 31 -10.81 -9.87 5.00
C PHE A 31 -9.42 -9.59 4.40
N LEU A 32 -8.75 -8.52 4.84
CA LEU A 32 -7.43 -8.15 4.30
C LEU A 32 -6.36 -9.20 4.61
N PHE A 33 -6.40 -9.84 5.77
CA PHE A 33 -5.45 -10.92 6.05
C PHE A 33 -5.66 -12.09 5.08
N ARG A 34 -6.89 -12.56 4.90
CA ARG A 34 -7.21 -13.63 3.95
C ARG A 34 -6.90 -13.25 2.51
N LEU A 35 -7.05 -11.97 2.16
CA LEU A 35 -6.65 -11.46 0.85
C LEU A 35 -5.13 -11.52 0.67
N SER A 36 -4.34 -11.18 1.71
CA SER A 36 -2.87 -11.27 1.64
C SER A 36 -2.38 -12.68 1.31
N GLN A 37 -3.08 -13.72 1.79
CA GLN A 37 -2.77 -15.13 1.50
C GLN A 37 -3.05 -15.54 0.04
N ARG A 38 -3.76 -14.69 -0.72
CA ARG A 38 -4.14 -14.93 -2.12
C ARG A 38 -3.46 -13.93 -3.05
N SER A 39 -2.20 -13.59 -2.78
CA SER A 39 -1.43 -12.67 -3.62
C SER A 39 -1.30 -13.19 -5.05
N THR A 40 -1.64 -12.36 -6.03
CA THR A 40 -1.54 -12.67 -7.46
C THR A 40 -0.39 -11.93 -8.15
N LEU A 41 0.40 -11.15 -7.40
CA LEU A 41 1.48 -10.33 -7.95
C LEU A 41 2.60 -11.16 -8.59
N HIS A 42 2.74 -12.43 -8.19
CA HIS A 42 3.72 -13.36 -8.73
C HIS A 42 3.40 -13.81 -10.17
N HIS A 43 2.21 -13.50 -10.70
CA HIS A 43 1.87 -13.77 -12.10
C HIS A 43 2.47 -12.76 -13.08
N PHE A 44 2.95 -11.61 -12.60
CA PHE A 44 3.57 -10.60 -13.45
C PHE A 44 5.06 -10.86 -13.59
N LYS A 45 5.61 -10.67 -14.81
CA LYS A 45 7.06 -10.72 -15.05
C LYS A 45 7.80 -9.60 -14.32
N ASN A 46 7.20 -8.41 -14.26
CA ASN A 46 7.78 -7.23 -13.63
C ASN A 46 6.75 -6.59 -12.70
N VAL A 47 7.14 -6.37 -11.43
CA VAL A 47 6.34 -5.65 -10.43
C VAL A 47 7.13 -4.44 -9.98
N LEU A 48 6.66 -3.25 -10.40
CA LEU A 48 7.27 -1.97 -10.07
C LEU A 48 6.41 -1.30 -8.99
N LEU A 49 6.97 -1.12 -7.80
CA LEU A 49 6.28 -0.48 -6.68
C LEU A 49 6.86 0.90 -6.43
N CYS A 50 6.03 1.92 -6.51
CA CYS A 50 6.42 3.31 -6.30
C CYS A 50 5.81 3.83 -4.99
N GLY A 51 6.61 4.51 -4.18
CA GLY A 51 6.13 5.20 -2.99
C GLY A 51 6.83 6.54 -2.83
N SER A 52 6.15 7.51 -2.22
CA SER A 52 6.70 8.85 -1.97
C SER A 52 6.59 9.20 -0.49
N SER A 53 7.67 9.71 0.09
CA SER A 53 7.65 10.30 1.44
C SER A 53 6.76 11.55 1.55
N GLN A 54 6.35 12.13 0.43
CA GLN A 54 5.45 13.27 0.37
C GLN A 54 3.97 12.85 0.35
N ASP A 55 3.67 11.56 0.15
CA ASP A 55 2.31 11.01 0.29
C ASP A 55 1.92 10.94 1.77
N ARG A 56 0.87 11.70 2.15
CA ARG A 56 0.34 11.70 3.53
C ARG A 56 -0.85 10.75 3.73
N TYR A 57 -1.31 10.09 2.67
CA TYR A 57 -2.39 9.10 2.71
C TYR A 57 -1.83 7.68 2.85
N VAL A 58 -0.80 7.33 2.07
CA VAL A 58 -0.20 6.01 2.08
C VAL A 58 1.27 6.11 2.49
N PRO A 59 1.67 5.50 3.63
CA PRO A 59 3.06 5.48 4.02
C PRO A 59 3.95 4.79 2.96
N PRO A 60 5.18 5.28 2.69
CA PRO A 60 6.05 4.75 1.64
C PRO A 60 6.32 3.25 1.75
N HIS A 61 6.51 2.77 2.98
CA HIS A 61 6.76 1.36 3.24
C HIS A 61 5.55 0.49 2.90
N SER A 62 4.32 0.99 3.07
CA SER A 62 3.11 0.29 2.62
C SER A 62 3.03 0.25 1.10
N ALA A 63 3.21 1.39 0.44
CA ALA A 63 3.18 1.51 -1.03
C ALA A 63 4.22 0.62 -1.72
N ARG A 64 5.38 0.43 -1.10
CA ARG A 64 6.49 -0.37 -1.64
C ARG A 64 6.53 -1.81 -1.13
N LEU A 65 5.55 -2.25 -0.33
CA LEU A 65 5.55 -3.55 0.33
C LEU A 65 6.89 -3.82 1.04
N GLU A 66 7.25 -2.93 1.96
CA GLU A 66 8.45 -2.98 2.79
C GLU A 66 8.06 -2.96 4.27
N LEU A 67 8.80 -3.71 5.08
CA LEU A 67 8.67 -3.60 6.53
C LEU A 67 9.48 -2.41 7.03
N CYS A 68 8.81 -1.46 7.71
CA CYS A 68 9.49 -0.38 8.39
C CYS A 68 10.10 -0.84 9.72
N LYS A 69 11.10 -0.11 10.24
CA LYS A 69 11.79 -0.45 11.50
C LYS A 69 10.83 -0.63 12.68
N ALA A 70 9.76 0.17 12.74
CA ALA A 70 8.74 0.07 13.77
C ALA A 70 7.96 -1.26 13.65
N ALA A 71 7.52 -1.62 12.45
CA ALA A 71 6.79 -2.86 12.21
C ALA A 71 7.62 -4.13 12.49
N VAL A 72 8.94 -4.08 12.26
CA VAL A 72 9.85 -5.20 12.61
C VAL A 72 9.95 -5.38 14.13
N ARG A 73 9.94 -4.28 14.89
CA ARG A 73 10.10 -4.29 16.36
C ARG A 73 8.80 -4.54 17.12
N ASP A 74 7.64 -4.35 16.48
CA ASP A 74 6.33 -4.49 17.11
C ASP A 74 6.01 -5.98 17.41
N GLN A 75 6.10 -6.37 18.67
CA GLN A 75 5.78 -7.74 19.12
C GLN A 75 4.30 -7.93 19.49
N SER A 76 3.46 -6.91 19.29
CA SER A 76 2.01 -7.07 19.48
C SER A 76 1.44 -8.09 18.49
N ASN A 77 0.26 -8.65 18.82
CA ASN A 77 -0.45 -9.53 17.89
C ASN A 77 -0.70 -8.83 16.53
N LEU A 78 -0.98 -7.52 16.54
CA LEU A 78 -1.15 -6.74 15.32
C LEU A 78 0.15 -6.66 14.51
N GLY A 79 1.29 -6.39 15.16
CA GLY A 79 2.60 -6.34 14.51
C GLY A 79 3.00 -7.68 13.89
N VAL A 80 2.75 -8.79 14.58
CA VAL A 80 2.96 -10.15 14.05
C VAL A 80 2.10 -10.38 12.81
N VAL A 81 0.79 -10.12 12.90
CA VAL A 81 -0.13 -10.31 11.78
C VAL A 81 0.21 -9.42 10.60
N TYR A 82 0.62 -8.18 10.82
CA TYR A 82 1.07 -7.27 9.77
C TYR A 82 2.28 -7.83 9.02
N ARG A 83 3.28 -8.36 9.74
CA ARG A 83 4.45 -8.99 9.11
C ARG A 83 4.08 -10.23 8.32
N GLU A 84 3.15 -11.05 8.83
CA GLU A 84 2.61 -12.20 8.09
C GLU A 84 1.93 -11.77 6.80
N MET A 85 1.11 -10.71 6.82
CA MET A 85 0.44 -10.20 5.61
C MET A 85 1.45 -9.75 4.55
N VAL A 86 2.48 -9.00 4.96
CA VAL A 86 3.54 -8.56 4.04
C VAL A 86 4.30 -9.77 3.47
N HIS A 87 4.61 -10.75 4.31
CA HIS A 87 5.26 -11.99 3.87
C HIS A 87 4.39 -12.78 2.89
N ASN A 88 3.09 -12.94 3.15
CA ASN A 88 2.14 -13.65 2.28
C ASN A 88 2.12 -13.05 0.86
N ILE A 89 2.34 -11.73 0.74
CA ILE A 89 2.36 -11.04 -0.55
C ILE A 89 3.72 -11.19 -1.26
N ILE A 90 4.82 -11.01 -0.53
CA ILE A 90 6.17 -10.95 -1.10
C ILE A 90 6.75 -12.33 -1.38
N ALA A 91 6.55 -13.31 -0.49
CA ALA A 91 7.19 -14.62 -0.60
C ALA A 91 6.88 -15.33 -1.93
N PRO A 92 5.63 -15.34 -2.46
CA PRO A 92 5.34 -15.91 -3.78
C PRO A 92 6.09 -15.21 -4.92
N MET A 93 6.32 -13.89 -4.82
CA MET A 93 7.07 -13.15 -5.83
C MET A 93 8.56 -13.50 -5.80
N LEU A 94 9.15 -13.63 -4.61
CA LEU A 94 10.56 -14.01 -4.46
C LEU A 94 10.83 -15.47 -4.86
N ALA A 95 9.81 -16.33 -4.81
CA ALA A 95 9.90 -17.71 -5.28
C ALA A 95 9.91 -17.83 -6.82
N ARG A 96 9.62 -16.74 -7.56
CA ARG A 96 9.67 -16.70 -9.03
C ARG A 96 11.02 -16.16 -9.51
N PRO A 97 11.92 -17.02 -10.04
CA PRO A 97 13.27 -16.60 -10.42
C PRO A 97 13.30 -15.65 -11.63
N ASP A 98 12.26 -15.67 -12.45
CA ASP A 98 12.08 -14.85 -13.65
C ASP A 98 11.30 -13.54 -13.38
N LEU A 99 10.83 -13.34 -12.15
CA LEU A 99 10.12 -12.13 -11.75
C LEU A 99 11.11 -11.05 -11.31
N THR A 100 10.93 -9.84 -11.82
CA THR A 100 11.68 -8.67 -11.37
C THR A 100 10.81 -7.81 -10.45
N LEU A 101 11.23 -7.67 -9.19
CA LEU A 101 10.65 -6.74 -8.22
C LEU A 101 11.54 -5.51 -8.09
N ALA A 102 11.04 -4.35 -8.52
CA ALA A 102 11.73 -3.08 -8.38
C ALA A 102 10.91 -2.13 -7.50
N ARG A 103 11.60 -1.41 -6.61
CA ARG A 103 10.99 -0.44 -5.71
C ARG A 103 11.60 0.94 -5.96
N PHE A 104 10.75 1.95 -6.08
CA PHE A 104 11.16 3.31 -6.37
C PHE A 104 10.70 4.27 -5.27
N ASP A 105 11.63 5.11 -4.81
CA ASP A 105 11.29 6.30 -4.03
C ASP A 105 11.05 7.46 -4.99
N VAL A 106 9.85 8.02 -4.94
CA VAL A 106 9.42 9.08 -5.84
C VAL A 106 9.44 10.40 -5.08
N HIS A 107 10.25 11.34 -5.57
CA HIS A 107 10.27 12.71 -5.06
C HIS A 107 9.65 13.65 -6.10
N HIS A 108 8.55 14.27 -5.74
CA HIS A 108 7.89 15.30 -6.54
C HIS A 108 8.49 16.66 -6.21
N ALA A 109 8.85 17.42 -7.24
CA ALA A 109 9.17 18.84 -7.11
C ALA A 109 7.87 19.64 -6.92
N LEU A 110 7.28 19.58 -5.71
CA LEU A 110 6.05 20.31 -5.38
C LEU A 110 6.39 21.79 -5.11
N PRO A 111 5.66 22.76 -5.71
CA PRO A 111 5.87 24.17 -5.41
C PRO A 111 5.52 24.51 -3.96
N HIS A 112 6.26 25.45 -3.37
CA HIS A 112 6.10 25.95 -1.99
C HIS A 112 4.84 26.83 -1.81
N THR A 113 3.66 26.34 -2.16
CA THR A 113 2.39 27.04 -1.87
C THR A 113 1.57 26.26 -0.85
N ALA A 114 0.85 26.96 0.02
CA ALA A 114 0.08 26.39 1.14
C ALA A 114 -1.00 25.35 0.73
N ASN A 115 -1.29 25.23 -0.57
CA ASN A 115 -2.16 24.19 -1.13
C ASN A 115 -1.46 22.82 -1.31
N ALA A 116 -0.12 22.78 -1.33
CA ALA A 116 0.67 21.54 -1.31
C ALA A 116 0.75 20.91 0.10
N LEU A 117 0.21 21.59 1.12
CA LEU A 117 0.32 21.20 2.53
C LEU A 117 -0.70 20.14 2.96
N ILE A 118 -1.56 19.70 2.05
CA ILE A 118 -2.53 18.64 2.27
C ILE A 118 -2.09 17.53 1.32
N GLY A 119 -1.52 16.44 1.83
CA GLY A 119 -0.85 15.38 1.04
C GLY A 119 -1.70 14.64 0.00
N ARG A 120 -2.88 15.18 -0.32
CA ARG A 120 -3.79 14.77 -1.41
C ARG A 120 -3.17 15.09 -2.76
N ALA A 121 -2.42 16.20 -2.86
CA ALA A 121 -1.71 16.57 -4.08
C ALA A 121 -0.64 15.53 -4.44
N ALA A 122 0.15 15.04 -3.48
CA ALA A 122 1.14 13.98 -3.73
C ALA A 122 0.50 12.62 -4.02
N HIS A 123 -0.57 12.26 -3.30
CA HIS A 123 -1.29 11.00 -3.50
C HIS A 123 -1.94 10.90 -4.89
N ILE A 124 -2.52 12.00 -5.39
CA ILE A 124 -3.08 12.07 -6.74
C ILE A 124 -1.96 12.22 -7.78
N ALA A 125 -0.91 13.00 -7.53
CA ALA A 125 0.17 13.25 -8.49
C ALA A 125 0.97 12.00 -8.89
N VAL A 126 1.04 10.95 -8.07
CA VAL A 126 1.69 9.69 -8.48
C VAL A 126 0.97 9.03 -9.66
N LEU A 127 -0.35 9.16 -9.74
CA LEU A 127 -1.19 8.54 -10.79
C LEU A 127 -1.67 9.54 -11.86
N ASP A 128 -1.74 10.83 -11.53
CA ASP A 128 -2.34 11.88 -12.39
C ASP A 128 -1.30 12.83 -12.98
N SER A 129 -0.02 12.72 -12.58
CA SER A 129 1.07 13.46 -13.21
C SER A 129 1.56 12.69 -14.44
N GLU A 130 0.95 12.95 -15.59
CA GLU A 130 1.42 12.44 -16.88
C GLU A 130 2.93 12.69 -17.06
N LEU A 131 3.41 13.86 -16.64
CA LEU A 131 4.84 14.23 -16.65
C LEU A 131 5.71 13.29 -15.81
N PHE A 132 5.25 12.87 -14.62
CA PHE A 132 5.97 11.90 -13.81
C PHE A 132 5.98 10.53 -14.50
N ILE A 133 4.83 10.06 -14.98
CA ILE A 133 4.73 8.75 -15.63
C ILE A 133 5.61 8.72 -16.88
N GLU A 134 5.55 9.75 -17.72
CA GLU A 134 6.35 9.88 -18.93
C GLU A 134 7.85 9.87 -18.60
N LYS A 135 8.31 10.73 -17.67
CA LYS A 135 9.71 10.77 -17.26
C LYS A 135 10.17 9.45 -16.62
N PHE A 136 9.34 8.87 -15.75
CA PHE A 136 9.63 7.61 -15.11
C PHE A 136 9.79 6.50 -16.14
N MET A 137 8.86 6.40 -17.09
CA MET A 137 8.92 5.40 -18.15
C MET A 137 10.15 5.61 -19.03
N LEU A 138 10.41 6.82 -19.52
CA LEU A 138 11.55 7.12 -20.37
C LEU A 138 12.90 6.84 -19.70
N VAL A 139 13.05 7.17 -18.42
CA VAL A 139 14.36 7.11 -17.73
C VAL A 139 14.61 5.76 -17.05
N ALA A 140 13.57 5.14 -16.49
CA ALA A 140 13.72 3.96 -15.62
C ALA A 140 12.77 2.80 -15.96
N GLY A 141 11.55 3.08 -16.41
CA GLY A 141 10.47 2.11 -16.56
C GLY A 141 10.54 1.27 -17.84
N LEU A 142 10.94 1.86 -18.98
CA LEU A 142 10.85 1.20 -20.29
C LEU A 142 11.60 -0.12 -20.35
N LYS A 143 12.76 -0.24 -19.68
CA LYS A 143 13.56 -1.48 -19.64
C LYS A 143 12.82 -2.70 -19.07
N TYR A 144 11.72 -2.51 -18.33
CA TYR A 144 10.90 -3.60 -17.80
C TYR A 144 9.78 -4.02 -18.78
N PHE A 145 9.55 -3.26 -19.86
CA PHE A 145 8.53 -3.54 -20.88
C PHE A 145 9.12 -3.69 -22.28
N SER A 146 10.46 -3.65 -22.38
CA SER A 146 11.23 -3.88 -23.61
C SER A 146 11.50 -5.36 -23.85
#